data_AF-A0A8S3B4K6-F1
#
_entry.id   AF-A0A8S3B4K6-F1
#
_cell.length_a   1.000
_cell.length_b   1.000
_cell.length_c   1.000
_cell.angle_alpha   90.00
_cell.angle_beta   90.00
_cell.angle_gamma   90.00
#
_symmetry.space_group_name_H-M   'P 1'
#
loop_
_entity.id
_entity.type
_entity.pdbx_description
1 polymer ?
#
loop_
_entity_poly.entity_id
_entity_poly.type
_entity_poly.pdbx_seq_one_letter_code
_entity_poly.pdbx_strand_id
1 'polypeptide(L)'
;RICERIDTLQRKTEKLSTLISNNDASSGPSELVNTLVSARQKVQLQFEDRLRLINAQIIFYKSSEQVSQMLDTLEREYRTIEDIHEKLKSYTDDEIQKILADRLEQLDENKHSFLRACTVARQKSDLFHKYALRNAANLIKPEAYLKPLEQKIKNVSTILKNKEDTVLNAWHHRKKIIDEYLQYISFKRNTDKVFVWIDEHDECFVSKLEALDINDDGYMDFVRALKEKKTMVRKLVERADVLVERSHSFAPLIKDTCNRLDSGFNSFFQKIMRINNKEEIDKEAGRKSDSSLEEKLEQQELNEGKRKAAKQRE
;
A
#
# COMPACT_ATOMS: atom_id res chain seq x y z
N ARG A 1 -1.25 56.88 2.65
CA ARG A 1 -2.56 57.47 3.07
C ARG A 1 -2.96 57.16 4.53
N ILE A 2 -3.26 55.92 4.95
CA ILE A 2 -3.64 55.67 6.37
C ILE A 2 -2.45 55.86 7.31
N CYS A 3 -1.26 55.33 6.96
CA CYS A 3 -0.03 55.57 7.73
C CYS A 3 0.26 57.07 7.87
N GLU A 4 0.24 57.83 6.77
CA GLU A 4 0.40 59.30 6.79
C GLU A 4 -0.58 60.00 7.76
N ARG A 5 -1.80 59.48 7.88
CA ARG A 5 -2.86 60.04 8.73
C ARG A 5 -2.65 59.68 10.20
N ILE A 6 -2.14 58.48 10.49
CA ILE A 6 -1.65 58.08 11.82
C ILE A 6 -0.46 58.96 12.22
N ASP A 7 0.51 59.16 11.33
CA ASP A 7 1.70 59.99 11.57
C ASP A 7 1.33 61.47 11.79
N THR A 8 0.31 61.95 11.07
CA THR A 8 -0.21 63.32 11.25
C THR A 8 -0.90 63.47 12.60
N LEU A 9 -1.70 62.48 13.02
CA LEU A 9 -2.31 62.46 14.35
C LEU A 9 -1.25 62.41 15.44
N GLN A 10 -0.22 61.58 15.27
CA GLN A 10 0.90 61.48 16.20
C GLN A 10 1.62 62.82 16.39
N ARG A 11 1.99 63.50 15.29
CA ARG A 11 2.61 64.83 15.36
C ARG A 11 1.73 65.88 16.01
N LYS A 12 0.40 65.83 15.80
CA LYS A 12 -0.55 66.74 16.44
C LYS A 12 -0.67 66.47 17.94
N THR A 13 -0.73 65.20 18.34
CA THR A 13 -0.74 64.80 19.76
C THR A 13 0.53 65.25 20.47
N GLU A 14 1.71 65.01 19.88
CA GLU A 14 3.00 65.41 20.45
C GLU A 14 3.09 66.93 20.65
N LYS A 15 2.66 67.72 19.65
CA LYS A 15 2.61 69.20 19.77
C LYS A 15 1.64 69.69 20.85
N LEU A 16 0.49 69.03 21.02
CA LEU A 16 -0.47 69.39 22.07
C LEU A 16 0.07 69.03 23.46
N SER A 17 0.71 67.87 23.60
CA SER A 17 1.33 67.47 24.87
C SER A 17 2.46 68.40 25.31
N THR A 18 3.28 68.89 24.38
CA THR A 18 4.34 69.86 24.71
C THR A 18 3.77 71.23 25.11
N LEU A 19 2.70 71.69 24.45
CA LEU A 19 2.02 72.93 24.82
C LEU A 19 1.38 72.87 26.21
N ILE A 20 0.83 71.70 26.59
CA ILE A 20 0.23 71.45 27.91
C ILE A 20 1.30 71.33 28.99
N SER A 21 2.46 70.75 28.69
CA SER A 21 3.57 70.66 29.65
C SER A 21 4.23 72.02 29.93
N ASN A 22 4.09 72.99 29.02
CA ASN A 22 4.74 74.31 29.11
C ASN A 22 3.83 75.40 29.71
N ASN A 23 2.52 75.17 29.77
CA ASN A 23 1.53 76.07 30.38
C ASN A 23 0.77 75.23 31.41
N ASP A 24 0.92 75.47 32.71
CA ASP A 24 0.19 74.78 33.79
C ASP A 24 -1.31 74.66 33.45
N ALA A 25 -1.71 73.51 32.88
CA ALA A 25 -2.98 73.42 32.18
C ALA A 25 -4.10 72.92 33.09
N SER A 26 -5.21 73.64 33.03
CA SER A 26 -6.55 73.22 33.47
C SER A 26 -6.99 71.89 32.83
N SER A 27 -8.04 71.26 33.37
CA SER A 27 -8.46 69.88 33.04
C SER A 27 -8.82 69.62 31.56
N GLY A 28 -9.33 70.63 30.83
CA GLY A 28 -9.86 70.47 29.46
C GLY A 28 -8.82 70.08 28.38
N PRO A 29 -7.67 70.77 28.26
CA PRO A 29 -6.60 70.39 27.34
C PRO A 29 -6.08 68.95 27.51
N SER A 30 -6.00 68.47 28.75
CA SER A 30 -5.56 67.10 29.08
C SER A 30 -6.56 66.05 28.59
N GLU A 31 -7.86 66.32 28.74
CA GLU A 31 -8.94 65.44 28.27
C GLU A 31 -8.98 65.34 26.72
N LEU A 32 -8.71 66.45 26.03
CA LEU A 32 -8.59 66.48 24.58
C LEU A 32 -7.40 65.63 24.08
N VAL A 33 -6.24 65.72 24.75
CA VAL A 33 -5.08 64.87 24.43
C VAL A 33 -5.39 63.39 24.65
N ASN A 34 -6.03 63.03 25.77
CA ASN A 34 -6.43 61.65 26.04
C ASN A 34 -7.39 61.10 24.98
N THR A 35 -8.33 61.93 24.52
CA THR A 35 -9.26 61.58 23.44
C THR A 35 -8.51 61.37 22.11
N LEU A 36 -7.57 62.24 21.77
CA LEU A 36 -6.75 62.12 20.56
C LEU A 36 -5.84 60.90 20.59
N VAL A 37 -5.21 60.60 21.73
CA VAL A 37 -4.39 59.39 21.93
C VAL A 37 -5.25 58.14 21.73
N SER A 38 -6.41 58.08 22.37
CA SER A 38 -7.34 56.95 22.26
C SER A 38 -7.83 56.77 20.82
N ALA A 39 -8.17 57.86 20.14
CA ALA A 39 -8.57 57.83 18.74
C ALA A 39 -7.44 57.35 17.82
N ARG A 40 -6.20 57.80 18.05
CA ARG A 40 -5.01 57.35 17.31
C ARG A 40 -4.78 55.85 17.48
N GLN A 41 -4.75 55.38 18.72
CA GLN A 41 -4.56 53.96 19.04
C GLN A 41 -5.65 53.09 18.39
N LYS A 42 -6.90 53.53 18.45
CA LYS A 42 -8.02 52.84 17.79
C LYS A 42 -7.84 52.74 16.28
N VAL A 43 -7.49 53.84 15.61
CA VAL A 43 -7.25 53.85 14.15
C VAL A 43 -6.07 52.96 13.78
N GLN A 44 -4.99 52.98 14.57
CA GLN A 44 -3.82 52.14 14.36
C GLN A 44 -4.18 50.65 14.48
N LEU A 45 -4.86 50.24 15.55
CA LEU A 45 -5.31 48.85 15.73
C LEU A 45 -6.23 48.40 14.59
N GLN A 46 -7.19 49.24 14.17
CA GLN A 46 -8.06 48.93 13.04
C GLN A 46 -7.29 48.78 11.73
N PHE A 47 -6.26 49.61 11.50
CA PHE A 47 -5.41 49.50 10.33
C PHE A 47 -4.60 48.19 10.34
N GLU A 48 -3.97 47.85 11.47
CA GLU A 48 -3.21 46.61 11.63
C GLU A 48 -4.10 45.38 11.44
N ASP A 49 -5.30 45.37 12.01
CA ASP A 49 -6.27 44.29 11.85
C ASP A 49 -6.73 44.15 10.39
N ARG A 50 -6.93 45.28 9.69
CA ARG A 50 -7.29 45.27 8.28
C ARG A 50 -6.15 44.75 7.40
N LEU A 51 -4.90 45.10 7.72
CA LEU A 51 -3.72 44.60 7.02
C LEU A 51 -3.57 43.09 7.20
N ARG A 52 -3.73 42.57 8.43
CA ARG A 52 -3.70 41.12 8.70
C ARG A 52 -4.78 40.38 7.92
N LEU A 53 -5.98 40.93 7.86
CA LEU A 53 -7.08 40.37 7.07
C LEU A 53 -6.75 40.30 5.58
N ILE A 54 -6.26 41.40 4.98
CA ILE A 54 -5.89 41.43 3.56
C ILE A 54 -4.76 40.43 3.27
N ASN A 55 -3.75 40.36 4.13
CA ASN A 55 -2.65 39.41 3.95
C ASN A 55 -3.13 37.96 4.07
N ALA A 56 -3.97 37.64 5.05
CA ALA A 56 -4.55 36.30 5.19
C ALA A 56 -5.43 35.94 3.99
N GLN A 57 -6.21 36.90 3.46
CA GLN A 57 -6.98 36.73 2.24
C GLN A 57 -6.08 36.36 1.05
N ILE A 58 -5.02 37.14 0.80
CA ILE A 58 -4.09 36.91 -0.30
C ILE A 58 -3.42 35.53 -0.16
N ILE A 59 -2.96 35.19 1.05
CA ILE A 59 -2.29 33.91 1.34
C ILE A 59 -3.26 32.74 1.09
N PHE A 60 -4.51 32.85 1.54
CA PHE A 60 -5.52 31.82 1.34
C PHE A 60 -5.81 31.56 -0.14
N TYR A 61 -6.12 32.60 -0.92
CA TYR A 61 -6.47 32.42 -2.32
C TYR A 61 -5.27 31.94 -3.16
N LYS A 62 -4.07 32.49 -2.95
CA LYS A 62 -2.86 31.99 -3.63
C LYS A 62 -2.56 30.53 -3.29
N SER A 63 -2.65 30.17 -2.01
CA SER A 63 -2.44 28.78 -1.60
C SER A 63 -3.50 27.84 -2.17
N SER A 64 -4.75 28.29 -2.26
CA SER A 64 -5.84 27.49 -2.80
C SER A 64 -5.65 27.25 -4.30
N GLU A 65 -5.23 28.27 -5.03
CA GLU A 65 -4.92 28.15 -6.47
C GLU A 65 -3.75 27.18 -6.72
N GLN A 66 -2.65 27.31 -5.97
CA GLN A 66 -1.51 26.40 -6.08
C GLN A 66 -1.89 24.95 -5.78
N VAL A 67 -2.65 24.71 -4.71
CA VAL A 67 -3.14 23.37 -4.37
C VAL A 67 -4.08 22.85 -5.45
N SER A 68 -4.97 23.68 -5.98
CA SER A 68 -5.85 23.28 -7.08
C SER A 68 -5.06 22.83 -8.31
N GLN A 69 -4.05 23.60 -8.75
CA GLN A 69 -3.25 23.27 -9.92
C GLN A 69 -2.46 21.96 -9.73
N MET A 70 -1.91 21.76 -8.53
CA MET A 70 -1.24 20.50 -8.18
C MET A 70 -2.21 19.31 -8.23
N LEU A 71 -3.40 19.44 -7.66
CA LEU A 71 -4.45 18.41 -7.72
C LEU A 71 -4.88 18.11 -9.16
N ASP A 72 -5.06 19.14 -9.99
CA ASP A 72 -5.42 18.99 -11.41
C ASP A 72 -4.32 18.27 -12.22
N THR A 73 -3.07 18.36 -11.77
CA THR A 73 -1.93 17.69 -12.40
C THR A 73 -1.89 16.22 -12.00
N LEU A 74 -1.98 15.94 -10.70
CA LEU A 74 -2.05 14.57 -10.17
C LEU A 74 -3.27 13.81 -10.69
N GLU A 75 -4.43 14.45 -10.80
CA GLU A 75 -5.63 13.83 -11.35
C GLU A 75 -5.38 13.35 -12.79
N ARG A 76 -4.78 14.21 -13.63
CA ARG A 76 -4.46 13.85 -15.02
C ARG A 76 -3.47 12.69 -15.09
N GLU A 77 -2.41 12.74 -14.29
CA GLU A 77 -1.42 11.66 -14.22
C GLU A 77 -2.03 10.33 -13.79
N TYR A 78 -2.87 10.33 -12.76
CA TYR A 78 -3.48 9.11 -12.21
C TYR A 78 -4.60 8.54 -13.10
N ARG A 79 -5.35 9.41 -13.79
CA ARG A 79 -6.40 8.98 -14.73
C ARG A 79 -5.86 8.50 -16.07
N THR A 80 -4.62 8.82 -16.42
CA THR A 80 -4.05 8.37 -17.70
C THR A 80 -4.02 6.84 -17.69
N ILE A 81 -4.89 6.25 -18.51
CA ILE A 81 -5.00 4.80 -18.72
C ILE A 81 -3.81 4.38 -19.58
N GLU A 82 -2.63 4.36 -18.97
CA GLU A 82 -1.47 3.72 -19.58
C GLU A 82 -1.48 2.25 -19.20
N ASP A 83 -1.39 1.38 -20.22
CA ASP A 83 -1.19 -0.05 -20.02
C ASP A 83 0.24 -0.28 -19.50
N ILE A 84 0.34 -0.34 -18.17
CA ILE A 84 1.59 -0.59 -17.45
C ILE A 84 2.17 -1.95 -17.88
N HIS A 85 1.31 -2.94 -18.16
CA HIS A 85 1.76 -4.26 -18.55
C HIS A 85 2.44 -4.23 -19.92
N GLU A 86 1.80 -3.60 -20.91
CA GLU A 86 2.36 -3.48 -22.27
C GLU A 86 3.68 -2.71 -22.31
N LYS A 87 3.82 -1.64 -21.51
CA LYS A 87 5.08 -0.88 -21.42
C LYS A 87 6.22 -1.67 -20.77
N LEU A 88 5.88 -2.63 -19.91
CA LEU A 88 6.85 -3.37 -19.11
C LEU A 88 7.14 -4.77 -19.65
N LYS A 89 6.49 -5.22 -20.73
CA LYS A 89 6.64 -6.58 -21.25
C LYS A 89 8.05 -6.97 -21.71
N SER A 90 8.90 -6.00 -22.05
CA SER A 90 10.27 -6.22 -22.50
C SER A 90 11.27 -6.36 -21.35
N TYR A 91 10.84 -6.08 -20.12
CA TYR A 91 11.68 -6.14 -18.93
C TYR A 91 11.60 -7.51 -18.27
N THR A 92 12.65 -7.87 -17.54
CA THR A 92 12.66 -9.06 -16.69
C THR A 92 11.73 -8.88 -15.49
N ASP A 93 11.25 -9.98 -14.92
CA ASP A 93 10.38 -9.91 -13.74
C ASP A 93 11.04 -9.15 -12.57
N ASP A 94 12.37 -9.21 -12.43
CA ASP A 94 13.20 -8.46 -11.46
C ASP A 94 13.16 -6.95 -11.69
N GLU A 95 13.35 -6.52 -12.92
CA GLU A 95 13.24 -5.12 -13.29
C GLU A 95 11.81 -4.61 -13.11
N ILE A 96 10.80 -5.40 -13.52
CA ILE A 96 9.38 -5.04 -13.36
C ILE A 96 9.04 -4.85 -11.89
N GLN A 97 9.43 -5.78 -11.01
CA GLN A 97 9.15 -5.68 -9.58
C GLN A 97 9.77 -4.41 -8.99
N LYS A 98 11.02 -4.10 -9.35
CA LYS A 98 11.71 -2.89 -8.87
C LYS A 98 11.01 -1.62 -9.35
N ILE A 99 10.74 -1.51 -10.66
CA ILE A 99 10.07 -0.34 -11.26
C ILE A 99 8.70 -0.10 -10.62
N LEU A 100 7.94 -1.16 -10.39
CA LEU A 100 6.61 -1.05 -9.77
C LEU A 100 6.69 -0.67 -8.29
N ALA A 101 7.68 -1.18 -7.55
CA ALA A 101 7.91 -0.80 -6.15
C ALA A 101 8.29 0.68 -6.03
N ASP A 102 9.23 1.16 -6.85
CA ASP A 102 9.64 2.57 -6.88
C ASP A 102 8.45 3.50 -7.23
N ARG A 103 7.61 3.08 -8.19
CA ARG A 103 6.39 3.82 -8.55
C ARG A 103 5.36 3.83 -7.43
N LEU A 104 5.23 2.74 -6.67
CA LEU A 104 4.32 2.65 -5.54
C LEU A 104 4.75 3.60 -4.41
N GLU A 105 6.05 3.63 -4.10
CA GLU A 105 6.63 4.57 -3.14
C GLU A 105 6.37 6.02 -3.56
N GLN A 106 6.66 6.36 -4.82
CA GLN A 106 6.39 7.70 -5.35
C GLN A 106 4.90 8.07 -5.28
N LEU A 107 3.98 7.12 -5.49
CA LEU A 107 2.54 7.35 -5.31
C LEU A 107 2.17 7.63 -3.85
N ASP A 108 2.75 6.91 -2.89
CA ASP A 108 2.51 7.12 -1.46
C ASP A 108 3.09 8.47 -1.00
N GLU A 109 4.27 8.87 -1.49
CA GLU A 109 4.88 10.19 -1.24
C GLU A 109 4.02 11.33 -1.80
N ASN A 110 3.59 11.20 -3.05
CA ASN A 110 2.70 12.18 -3.69
C ASN A 110 1.40 12.34 -2.90
N LYS A 111 0.82 11.22 -2.43
CA LYS A 111 -0.35 11.25 -1.54
C LYS A 111 -0.11 12.04 -0.28
N HIS A 112 0.99 11.76 0.41
CA HIS A 112 1.34 12.48 1.62
C HIS A 112 1.49 13.98 1.34
N SER A 113 2.19 14.34 0.26
CA SER A 113 2.43 15.72 -0.15
C SER A 113 1.13 16.48 -0.43
N PHE A 114 0.23 15.93 -1.25
CA PHE A 114 -0.99 16.67 -1.61
C PHE A 114 -1.96 16.81 -0.44
N LEU A 115 -2.09 15.79 0.42
CA LEU A 115 -2.94 15.86 1.62
C LEU A 115 -2.41 16.89 2.62
N ARG A 116 -1.08 16.99 2.77
CA ARG A 116 -0.44 18.02 3.59
C ARG A 116 -0.74 19.41 3.02
N ALA A 117 -0.61 19.61 1.72
CA ALA A 117 -0.88 20.89 1.08
C ALA A 117 -2.36 21.31 1.25
N CYS A 118 -3.30 20.37 1.10
CA CYS A 118 -4.73 20.61 1.35
C CYS A 118 -4.99 21.00 2.82
N THR A 119 -4.34 20.32 3.77
CA THR A 119 -4.42 20.67 5.20
C THR A 119 -3.94 22.09 5.47
N VAL A 120 -2.82 22.50 4.89
CA VAL A 120 -2.30 23.86 5.00
C VAL A 120 -3.26 24.88 4.37
N ALA A 121 -3.88 24.57 3.23
CA ALA A 121 -4.88 25.44 2.61
C ALA A 121 -6.12 25.64 3.51
N ARG A 122 -6.59 24.58 4.18
CA ARG A 122 -7.68 24.68 5.18
C ARG A 122 -7.29 25.56 6.36
N GLN A 123 -6.11 25.38 6.94
CA GLN A 123 -5.62 26.22 8.03
C GLN A 123 -5.55 27.71 7.63
N LYS A 124 -5.14 28.00 6.39
CA LYS A 124 -5.12 29.37 5.84
C LYS A 124 -6.54 29.93 5.68
N SER A 125 -7.51 29.10 5.30
CA SER A 125 -8.94 29.43 5.27
C SER A 125 -9.45 29.84 6.65
N ASP A 126 -9.16 29.03 7.67
CA ASP A 126 -9.58 29.27 9.06
C ASP A 126 -8.95 30.56 9.60
N LEU A 127 -7.68 30.81 9.30
CA LEU A 127 -6.99 32.03 9.68
C LEU A 127 -7.59 33.27 8.99
N PHE A 128 -7.92 33.18 7.71
CA PHE A 128 -8.60 34.25 6.99
C PHE A 128 -9.97 34.55 7.60
N HIS A 129 -10.77 33.52 7.86
CA HIS A 129 -12.08 33.67 8.50
C HIS A 129 -11.96 34.29 9.90
N LYS A 130 -10.99 33.85 10.72
CA LYS A 130 -10.70 34.42 12.04
C LYS A 130 -10.42 35.93 11.97
N TYR A 131 -9.60 36.38 11.01
CA TYR A 131 -9.33 37.81 10.85
C TYR A 131 -10.54 38.59 10.31
N ALA A 132 -11.41 37.95 9.52
CA ALA A 132 -12.64 38.57 9.06
C ALA A 132 -13.60 38.85 10.22
N LEU A 133 -13.79 37.87 11.12
CA LEU A 133 -14.59 38.04 12.34
C LEU A 133 -14.05 39.17 13.21
N ARG A 134 -12.72 39.21 13.44
CA ARG A 134 -12.07 40.27 14.23
C ARG A 134 -12.30 41.66 13.64
N ASN A 135 -12.21 41.81 12.32
CA ASN A 135 -12.45 43.09 11.65
C ASN A 135 -13.93 43.51 11.71
N ALA A 136 -14.85 42.53 11.68
CA ALA A 136 -16.28 42.80 11.70
C ALA A 136 -16.81 43.20 13.08
N ALA A 137 -16.10 42.89 14.17
CA ALA A 137 -16.54 43.10 15.55
C ALA A 137 -17.00 44.54 15.89
N ASN A 138 -16.52 45.55 15.15
CA ASN A 138 -16.84 46.96 15.38
C ASN A 138 -17.81 47.56 14.35
N LEU A 139 -18.38 46.74 13.44
CA LEU A 139 -19.32 47.20 12.43
C LEU A 139 -20.75 47.28 13.01
N ILE A 140 -21.54 48.24 12.51
CA ILE A 140 -22.95 48.40 12.92
C ILE A 140 -23.81 47.21 12.44
N LYS A 141 -23.45 46.59 11.31
CA LYS A 141 -24.12 45.41 10.73
C LYS A 141 -23.08 44.39 10.25
N PRO A 142 -22.43 43.64 11.14
CA PRO A 142 -21.35 42.73 10.79
C PRO A 142 -21.81 41.58 9.87
N GLU A 143 -23.04 41.10 10.01
CA GLU A 143 -23.59 39.98 9.24
C GLU A 143 -23.70 40.29 7.75
N ALA A 144 -24.00 41.55 7.40
CA ALA A 144 -24.09 42.00 6.01
C ALA A 144 -22.75 41.89 5.28
N TYR A 145 -21.63 42.00 6.02
CA TYR A 145 -20.28 41.82 5.52
C TYR A 145 -19.80 40.36 5.60
N LEU A 146 -20.06 39.69 6.72
CA LEU A 146 -19.54 38.35 7.00
C LEU A 146 -20.22 37.27 6.15
N LYS A 147 -21.55 37.27 6.01
CA LYS A 147 -22.27 36.20 5.30
C LYS A 147 -21.78 36.00 3.85
N PRO A 148 -21.66 37.04 3.00
CA PRO A 148 -21.16 36.86 1.64
C PRO A 148 -19.70 36.39 1.60
N LEU A 149 -18.89 36.81 2.58
CA LEU A 149 -17.49 36.42 2.66
C LEU A 149 -17.32 34.96 3.08
N GLU A 150 -18.04 34.54 4.11
CA GLU A 150 -18.11 33.15 4.56
C GLU A 150 -18.53 32.21 3.44
N GLN A 151 -19.54 32.62 2.65
CA GLN A 151 -19.97 31.84 1.50
C GLN A 151 -18.84 31.70 0.46
N LYS A 152 -18.08 32.77 0.18
CA LYS A 152 -16.92 32.70 -0.74
C LYS A 152 -15.84 31.76 -0.23
N ILE A 153 -15.48 31.87 1.05
CA ILE A 153 -14.50 31.00 1.70
C ILE A 153 -14.96 29.54 1.61
N LYS A 154 -16.21 29.27 1.98
CA LYS A 154 -16.82 27.95 1.93
C LYS A 154 -16.82 27.38 0.52
N ASN A 155 -17.16 28.18 -0.50
CA ASN A 155 -17.18 27.74 -1.89
C ASN A 155 -15.79 27.25 -2.34
N VAL A 156 -14.74 28.03 -2.08
CA VAL A 156 -13.36 27.63 -2.43
C VAL A 156 -12.92 26.39 -1.68
N SER A 157 -13.18 26.33 -0.37
CA SER A 157 -12.85 25.14 0.44
C SER A 157 -13.59 23.88 -0.03
N THR A 158 -14.84 24.01 -0.48
CA THR A 158 -15.64 22.91 -1.02
C THR A 158 -15.08 22.43 -2.36
N ILE A 159 -14.73 23.35 -3.26
CA ILE A 159 -14.11 23.01 -4.55
C ILE A 159 -12.80 22.24 -4.32
N LEU A 160 -11.94 22.73 -3.42
CA LEU A 160 -10.69 22.04 -3.08
C LEU A 160 -10.94 20.66 -2.49
N LYS A 161 -11.91 20.53 -1.58
CA LYS A 161 -12.25 19.24 -0.96
C LYS A 161 -12.72 18.23 -2.01
N ASN A 162 -13.58 18.65 -2.94
CA ASN A 162 -14.05 17.78 -4.02
C ASN A 162 -12.90 17.34 -4.94
N LYS A 163 -11.97 18.25 -5.27
CA LYS A 163 -10.77 17.91 -6.05
C LYS A 163 -9.85 16.95 -5.31
N GLU A 164 -9.62 17.18 -4.03
CA GLU A 164 -8.84 16.28 -3.17
C GLU A 164 -9.44 14.87 -3.13
N ASP A 165 -10.75 14.75 -2.95
CA ASP A 165 -11.44 13.46 -2.94
C ASP A 165 -11.35 12.77 -4.31
N THR A 166 -11.44 13.54 -5.40
CA THR A 166 -11.29 13.04 -6.77
C THR A 166 -9.89 12.49 -7.03
N VAL A 167 -8.85 13.24 -6.66
CA VAL A 167 -7.44 12.80 -6.75
C VAL A 167 -7.19 11.59 -5.87
N LEU A 168 -7.75 11.56 -4.66
CA LEU A 168 -7.58 10.44 -3.73
C LEU A 168 -8.21 9.15 -4.29
N ASN A 169 -9.38 9.24 -4.93
CA ASN A 169 -10.01 8.10 -5.60
C ASN A 169 -9.18 7.61 -6.79
N ALA A 170 -8.65 8.53 -7.61
CA ALA A 170 -7.77 8.18 -8.73
C ALA A 170 -6.47 7.52 -8.22
N TRP A 171 -5.91 8.02 -7.12
CA TRP A 171 -4.77 7.43 -6.43
C TRP A 171 -5.07 6.00 -5.94
N HIS A 172 -6.21 5.77 -5.28
CA HIS A 172 -6.61 4.43 -4.82
C HIS A 172 -6.68 3.43 -5.98
N HIS A 173 -7.27 3.85 -7.10
CA HIS A 173 -7.36 3.02 -8.29
C HIS A 173 -5.98 2.70 -8.86
N ARG A 174 -5.11 3.71 -9.00
CA ARG A 174 -3.75 3.54 -9.53
C ARG A 174 -2.90 2.64 -8.64
N LYS A 175 -2.98 2.82 -7.31
CA LYS A 175 -2.32 1.97 -6.32
C LYS A 175 -2.79 0.52 -6.45
N LYS A 176 -4.11 0.29 -6.53
CA LYS A 176 -4.67 -1.05 -6.70
C LYS A 176 -4.08 -1.77 -7.92
N ILE A 177 -4.00 -1.09 -9.07
CA ILE A 177 -3.43 -1.69 -10.29
C ILE A 177 -1.96 -2.11 -10.08
N ILE A 178 -1.15 -1.26 -9.46
CA ILE A 178 0.27 -1.55 -9.21
C ILE A 178 0.43 -2.69 -8.20
N ASP A 179 -0.35 -2.68 -7.11
CA ASP A 179 -0.36 -3.73 -6.10
C ASP A 179 -0.75 -5.09 -6.71
N GLU A 180 -1.77 -5.11 -7.57
CA GLU A 180 -2.17 -6.31 -8.30
C GLU A 180 -1.05 -6.82 -9.23
N TYR A 181 -0.35 -5.92 -9.92
CA TYR A 181 0.75 -6.33 -10.78
C TYR A 181 1.95 -6.87 -9.97
N LEU A 182 2.31 -6.23 -8.85
CA LEU A 182 3.32 -6.75 -7.93
C LEU A 182 2.96 -8.13 -7.37
N GLN A 183 1.69 -8.34 -7.00
CA GLN A 183 1.20 -9.63 -6.55
C GLN A 183 1.32 -10.70 -7.64
N TYR A 184 0.97 -10.35 -8.89
CA TYR A 184 1.11 -11.25 -10.03
C TYR A 184 2.58 -11.64 -10.28
N ILE A 185 3.51 -10.69 -10.29
CA ILE A 185 4.95 -10.98 -10.49
C ILE A 185 5.48 -11.86 -9.36
N SER A 186 5.10 -11.60 -8.11
CA SER A 186 5.47 -12.44 -6.97
C SER A 186 4.93 -13.86 -7.10
N PHE A 187 3.67 -14.00 -7.53
CA PHE A 187 3.04 -15.30 -7.77
C PHE A 187 3.74 -16.07 -8.90
N LYS A 188 4.01 -15.41 -10.03
CA LYS A 188 4.71 -15.99 -11.17
C LYS A 188 6.07 -16.53 -10.77
N ARG A 189 6.91 -15.73 -10.08
CA ARG A 189 8.23 -16.18 -9.60
C ARG A 189 8.17 -17.39 -8.69
N ASN A 190 7.19 -17.45 -7.79
CA ASN A 190 7.04 -18.60 -6.90
C ASN A 190 6.65 -19.86 -7.68
N THR A 191 5.84 -19.69 -8.71
CA THR A 191 5.44 -20.77 -9.62
C THR A 191 6.63 -21.22 -10.48
N ASP A 192 7.40 -20.29 -11.04
CA ASP A 192 8.61 -20.56 -11.82
C ASP A 192 9.65 -21.32 -11.00
N LYS A 193 9.82 -20.99 -9.71
CA LYS A 193 10.69 -21.76 -8.80
C LYS A 193 10.25 -23.21 -8.61
N VAL A 194 8.95 -23.50 -8.71
CA VAL A 194 8.47 -24.89 -8.66
C VAL A 194 8.70 -25.57 -9.99
N PHE A 195 8.44 -24.90 -11.12
CA PHE A 195 8.73 -25.46 -12.43
C PHE A 195 10.21 -25.77 -12.61
N VAL A 196 11.10 -24.83 -12.28
CA VAL A 196 12.56 -25.06 -12.28
C VAL A 196 12.92 -26.23 -11.38
N TRP A 197 12.31 -26.34 -10.19
CA TRP A 197 12.58 -27.49 -9.31
C TRP A 197 12.11 -28.82 -9.92
N ILE A 198 10.98 -28.85 -10.64
CA ILE A 198 10.55 -30.05 -11.38
C ILE A 198 11.55 -30.37 -12.49
N ASP A 199 12.00 -29.36 -13.24
CA ASP A 199 12.94 -29.51 -14.35
C ASP A 199 14.35 -29.93 -13.88
N GLU A 200 14.81 -29.47 -12.71
CA GLU A 200 16.06 -29.91 -12.07
C GLU A 200 16.04 -31.40 -11.68
N HIS A 201 14.84 -31.95 -11.45
CA HIS A 201 14.62 -33.35 -11.10
C HIS A 201 13.97 -34.10 -12.28
N ASP A 202 14.57 -33.93 -13.46
CA ASP A 202 14.12 -34.48 -14.73
C ASP A 202 14.13 -36.03 -14.81
N GLU A 203 13.81 -36.57 -15.98
CA GLU A 203 13.76 -38.02 -16.20
C GLU A 203 15.07 -38.76 -15.91
N CYS A 204 16.23 -38.10 -16.07
CA CYS A 204 17.52 -38.69 -15.76
C CYS A 204 17.69 -38.83 -14.24
N PHE A 205 17.29 -37.82 -13.48
CA PHE A 205 17.27 -37.89 -12.02
C PHE A 205 16.26 -38.94 -11.51
N VAL A 206 15.05 -38.97 -12.08
CA VAL A 206 14.04 -39.99 -11.76
C VAL A 206 14.57 -41.41 -12.04
N SER A 207 15.28 -41.61 -13.16
CA SER A 207 15.87 -42.92 -13.48
C SER A 207 16.97 -43.35 -12.50
N LYS A 208 17.72 -42.39 -11.95
CA LYS A 208 18.70 -42.67 -10.88
C LYS A 208 18.00 -42.99 -9.56
N LEU A 209 16.92 -42.30 -9.25
CA LEU A 209 16.07 -42.61 -8.09
C LEU A 209 15.45 -44.01 -8.17
N GLU A 210 15.03 -44.46 -9.36
CA GLU A 210 14.54 -45.82 -9.58
C GLU A 210 15.60 -46.91 -9.33
N ALA A 211 16.87 -46.56 -9.33
CA ALA A 211 17.98 -47.48 -9.08
C ALA A 211 18.48 -47.45 -7.62
N LEU A 212 17.99 -46.53 -6.80
CA LEU A 212 18.32 -46.42 -5.37
C LEU A 212 17.31 -47.20 -4.54
N ASP A 213 17.77 -47.86 -3.48
CA ASP A 213 16.87 -48.50 -2.50
C ASP A 213 16.01 -47.42 -1.83
N ILE A 214 14.70 -47.66 -1.65
CA ILE A 214 13.82 -46.81 -0.83
C ILE A 214 14.36 -46.44 0.56
N ASN A 215 15.25 -47.26 1.15
CA ASN A 215 15.88 -46.99 2.44
C ASN A 215 17.15 -46.13 2.35
N ASP A 216 17.59 -45.78 1.14
CA ASP A 216 18.73 -44.90 0.92
C ASP A 216 18.43 -43.50 1.47
N ASP A 217 19.39 -42.94 2.21
CA ASP A 217 19.24 -41.62 2.83
C ASP A 217 18.95 -40.54 1.77
N GLY A 218 19.53 -40.65 0.57
CA GLY A 218 19.29 -39.73 -0.55
C GLY A 218 17.88 -39.81 -1.11
N TYR A 219 17.29 -41.01 -1.17
CA TYR A 219 15.89 -41.21 -1.54
C TYR A 219 14.95 -40.58 -0.51
N MET A 220 15.18 -40.87 0.78
CA MET A 220 14.35 -40.39 1.88
C MET A 220 14.39 -38.85 2.01
N ASP A 221 15.56 -38.25 1.82
CA ASP A 221 15.74 -36.80 1.81
C ASP A 221 15.02 -36.15 0.62
N PHE A 222 15.10 -36.76 -0.57
CA PHE A 222 14.34 -36.28 -1.73
C PHE A 222 12.82 -36.37 -1.52
N VAL A 223 12.31 -37.47 -0.98
CA VAL A 223 10.88 -37.62 -0.68
C VAL A 223 10.41 -36.57 0.34
N ARG A 224 11.26 -36.22 1.32
CA ARG A 224 10.98 -35.13 2.26
C ARG A 224 10.87 -33.79 1.51
N ALA A 225 11.85 -33.46 0.66
CA ALA A 225 11.83 -32.24 -0.15
C ALA A 225 10.60 -32.19 -1.09
N LEU A 226 10.21 -33.32 -1.69
CA LEU A 226 9.02 -33.43 -2.54
C LEU A 226 7.73 -33.15 -1.76
N LYS A 227 7.60 -33.66 -0.52
CA LYS A 227 6.43 -33.38 0.35
C LYS A 227 6.37 -31.90 0.77
N GLU A 228 7.52 -31.28 1.04
CA GLU A 228 7.60 -29.85 1.31
C GLU A 228 7.17 -29.03 0.10
N LYS A 229 7.67 -29.36 -1.10
CA LYS A 229 7.25 -28.73 -2.35
C LYS A 229 5.76 -28.89 -2.64
N LYS A 230 5.16 -30.07 -2.35
CA LYS A 230 3.71 -30.29 -2.46
C LYS A 230 2.92 -29.34 -1.56
N THR A 231 3.41 -29.10 -0.35
CA THR A 231 2.78 -28.16 0.58
C THR A 231 2.91 -26.72 0.09
N MET A 232 4.05 -26.36 -0.51
CA MET A 232 4.24 -25.06 -1.16
C MET A 232 3.28 -24.85 -2.34
N VAL A 233 3.13 -25.85 -3.23
CA VAL A 233 2.19 -25.78 -4.37
C VAL A 233 0.76 -25.59 -3.89
N ARG A 234 0.32 -26.35 -2.87
CA ARG A 234 -1.01 -26.18 -2.29
C ARG A 234 -1.25 -24.74 -1.80
N LYS A 235 -0.30 -24.16 -1.07
CA LYS A 235 -0.38 -22.76 -0.61
C LYS A 235 -0.42 -21.75 -1.76
N LEU A 236 0.27 -22.03 -2.87
CA LEU A 236 0.23 -21.18 -4.07
C LEU A 236 -1.15 -21.25 -4.74
N VAL A 237 -1.75 -22.44 -4.83
CA VAL A 237 -3.11 -22.63 -5.36
C VAL A 237 -4.14 -21.91 -4.48
N GLU A 238 -4.10 -22.12 -3.16
CA GLU A 238 -4.99 -21.42 -2.21
C GLU A 238 -4.88 -19.89 -2.34
N ARG A 239 -3.64 -19.38 -2.50
CA ARG A 239 -3.43 -17.94 -2.72
C ARG A 239 -4.02 -17.48 -4.05
N ALA A 240 -3.88 -18.26 -5.12
CA ALA A 240 -4.42 -17.93 -6.43
C ALA A 240 -5.95 -17.89 -6.42
N ASP A 241 -6.60 -18.84 -5.74
CA ASP A 241 -8.07 -18.86 -5.61
C ASP A 241 -8.57 -17.56 -4.96
N VAL A 242 -7.94 -17.12 -3.88
CA VAL A 242 -8.26 -15.84 -3.22
C VAL A 242 -8.05 -14.63 -4.15
N LEU A 243 -7.02 -14.65 -5.00
CA LEU A 243 -6.78 -13.57 -5.97
C LEU A 243 -7.84 -13.56 -7.07
N VAL A 244 -8.25 -14.73 -7.55
CA VAL A 244 -9.30 -14.87 -8.58
C VAL A 244 -10.66 -14.43 -8.03
N GLU A 245 -11.03 -14.83 -6.81
CA GLU A 245 -12.28 -14.41 -6.15
C GLU A 245 -12.39 -12.89 -5.99
N ARG A 246 -11.25 -12.21 -5.78
CA ARG A 246 -11.17 -10.75 -5.66
C ARG A 246 -11.29 -10.00 -6.99
N SER A 247 -11.54 -10.68 -8.10
CA SER A 247 -11.61 -10.09 -9.45
C SER A 247 -10.35 -9.34 -9.83
N HIS A 248 -9.19 -9.92 -9.52
CA HIS A 248 -7.87 -9.37 -9.83
C HIS A 248 -7.66 -9.19 -11.33
N SER A 249 -6.99 -8.11 -11.77
CA SER A 249 -6.81 -7.81 -13.20
C SER A 249 -6.10 -8.95 -13.97
N PHE A 250 -5.20 -9.66 -13.30
CA PHE A 250 -4.46 -10.81 -13.85
C PHE A 250 -5.10 -12.18 -13.57
N ALA A 251 -6.35 -12.23 -13.07
CA ALA A 251 -7.00 -13.48 -12.69
C ALA A 251 -6.95 -14.59 -13.76
N PRO A 252 -7.17 -14.32 -15.07
CA PRO A 252 -7.06 -15.36 -16.10
C PRO A 252 -5.66 -15.98 -16.20
N LEU A 253 -4.61 -15.15 -16.16
CA LEU A 253 -3.22 -15.62 -16.23
C LEU A 253 -2.81 -16.38 -14.97
N ILE A 254 -3.24 -15.90 -13.79
CA ILE A 254 -3.00 -16.58 -12.51
C ILE A 254 -3.66 -17.96 -12.53
N LYS A 255 -4.91 -18.05 -12.96
CA LYS A 255 -5.66 -19.31 -13.02
C LYS A 255 -5.03 -20.32 -13.99
N ASP A 256 -4.66 -19.88 -15.20
CA ASP A 256 -3.97 -20.74 -16.16
C ASP A 256 -2.65 -21.29 -15.59
N THR A 257 -1.83 -20.40 -15.03
CA THR A 257 -0.55 -20.74 -14.43
C THR A 257 -0.72 -21.72 -13.27
N CYS A 258 -1.72 -21.51 -12.41
CA CYS A 258 -2.06 -22.42 -11.32
C CYS A 258 -2.49 -23.80 -11.80
N ASN A 259 -3.36 -23.86 -12.81
CA ASN A 259 -3.82 -25.14 -13.37
C ASN A 259 -2.65 -25.95 -13.94
N ARG A 260 -1.74 -25.27 -14.66
CA ARG A 260 -0.52 -25.88 -15.20
C ARG A 260 0.42 -26.35 -14.09
N LEU A 261 0.61 -25.53 -13.05
CA LEU A 261 1.43 -25.87 -11.90
C LEU A 261 0.90 -27.09 -11.15
N ASP A 262 -0.40 -27.10 -10.82
CA ASP A 262 -1.03 -28.18 -10.06
C ASP A 262 -1.05 -29.48 -10.88
N SER A 263 -1.42 -29.41 -12.16
CA SER A 263 -1.40 -30.59 -13.05
C SER A 263 0.01 -31.15 -13.24
N GLY A 264 0.99 -30.27 -13.51
CA GLY A 264 2.38 -30.65 -13.72
C GLY A 264 3.01 -31.25 -12.47
N PHE A 265 2.84 -30.59 -11.32
CA PHE A 265 3.38 -31.07 -10.06
C PHE A 265 2.70 -32.38 -9.61
N ASN A 266 1.38 -32.51 -9.76
CA ASN A 266 0.69 -33.76 -9.41
C ASN A 266 1.11 -34.91 -10.32
N SER A 267 1.32 -34.68 -11.62
CA SER A 267 1.86 -35.69 -12.54
C SER A 267 3.26 -36.16 -12.10
N PHE A 268 4.16 -35.20 -11.81
CA PHE A 268 5.50 -35.48 -11.31
C PHE A 268 5.46 -36.26 -9.98
N PHE A 269 4.67 -35.80 -9.03
CA PHE A 269 4.48 -36.44 -7.73
C PHE A 269 3.99 -37.88 -7.86
N GLN A 270 3.02 -38.14 -8.74
CA GLN A 270 2.50 -39.49 -8.98
C GLN A 270 3.55 -40.40 -9.63
N LYS A 271 4.39 -39.88 -10.54
CA LYS A 271 5.51 -40.64 -11.13
C LYS A 271 6.46 -41.15 -10.04
N ILE A 272 6.87 -40.28 -9.12
CA ILE A 272 7.75 -40.65 -7.99
C ILE A 272 7.07 -41.66 -7.04
N MET A 273 5.80 -41.46 -6.71
CA MET A 273 5.08 -42.36 -5.80
C MET A 273 4.89 -43.77 -6.39
N ARG A 274 4.79 -43.91 -7.71
CA ARG A 274 4.73 -45.22 -8.37
C ARG A 274 6.02 -46.02 -8.23
N ILE A 275 7.17 -45.34 -8.24
CA ILE A 275 8.48 -45.97 -8.04
C ILE A 275 8.54 -46.59 -6.63
N ASN A 276 8.14 -45.81 -5.62
CA ASN A 276 8.04 -46.28 -4.24
C ASN A 276 7.18 -47.56 -4.12
N ASN A 277 5.97 -47.51 -4.70
CA ASN A 277 5.04 -48.63 -4.60
C ASN A 277 5.52 -49.87 -5.39
N LYS A 278 6.24 -49.68 -6.50
CA LYS A 278 6.77 -50.78 -7.31
C LYS A 278 7.90 -51.50 -6.59
N GLU A 279 8.81 -50.78 -5.92
CA GLU A 279 9.84 -51.40 -5.09
C GLU A 279 9.26 -52.16 -3.89
N GLU A 280 8.21 -51.65 -3.23
CA GLU A 280 7.54 -52.38 -2.15
C GLU A 280 6.94 -53.70 -2.64
N ILE A 281 6.31 -53.70 -3.82
CA ILE A 281 5.74 -54.90 -4.44
C ILE A 281 6.85 -55.89 -4.84
N ASP A 282 7.94 -55.42 -5.44
CA ASP A 282 9.06 -56.27 -5.86
C ASP A 282 9.81 -56.87 -4.65
N LYS A 283 9.95 -56.12 -3.54
CA LYS A 283 10.45 -56.65 -2.26
C LYS A 283 9.53 -57.73 -1.68
N GLU A 284 8.22 -57.55 -1.77
CA GLU A 284 7.25 -58.52 -1.25
C GLU A 284 7.16 -59.78 -2.15
N ALA A 285 7.31 -59.63 -3.46
CA ALA A 285 7.41 -60.75 -4.41
C ALA A 285 8.73 -61.53 -4.28
N GLY A 286 9.85 -60.84 -4.08
CA GLY A 286 11.15 -61.47 -3.80
C GLY A 286 11.12 -62.29 -2.50
N ARG A 287 10.47 -61.77 -1.45
CA ARG A 287 10.23 -62.50 -0.19
C ARG A 287 9.40 -63.77 -0.34
N LYS A 288 8.46 -63.79 -1.30
CA LYS A 288 7.62 -64.97 -1.62
C LYS A 288 8.32 -65.98 -2.54
N SER A 289 9.38 -65.56 -3.24
CA SER A 289 10.12 -66.40 -4.19
C SER A 289 11.25 -67.19 -3.51
N ASP A 290 11.58 -66.85 -2.27
CA ASP A 290 12.54 -67.58 -1.42
C ASP A 290 11.88 -68.86 -0.85
N SER A 291 11.48 -69.78 -1.75
CA SER A 291 10.85 -71.08 -1.46
C SER A 291 11.74 -72.08 -0.71
N SER A 292 12.89 -71.64 -0.19
CA SER A 292 13.80 -72.46 0.64
C SER A 292 13.16 -72.88 1.97
N LEU A 293 12.14 -72.16 2.45
CA LEU A 293 11.37 -72.55 3.64
C LEU A 293 10.37 -73.68 3.35
N GLU A 294 9.80 -73.72 2.14
CA GLU A 294 8.81 -74.71 1.74
C GLU A 294 9.49 -76.06 1.44
N GLU A 295 10.66 -76.03 0.80
CA GLU A 295 11.50 -77.22 0.60
C GLU A 295 12.00 -77.85 1.92
N LYS A 296 12.27 -77.02 2.94
CA LYS A 296 12.69 -77.52 4.27
C LYS A 296 11.54 -78.11 5.07
N LEU A 297 10.32 -77.58 4.93
CA LEU A 297 9.12 -78.11 5.57
C LEU A 297 8.72 -79.46 4.96
N GLU A 298 8.75 -79.60 3.63
CA GLU A 298 8.45 -80.86 2.96
C GLU A 298 9.46 -81.97 3.31
N GLN A 299 10.76 -81.64 3.41
CA GLN A 299 11.77 -82.61 3.85
C GLN A 299 11.61 -83.02 5.32
N GLN A 300 11.12 -82.14 6.17
CA GLN A 300 10.86 -82.43 7.58
C GLN A 300 9.63 -83.33 7.75
N GLU A 301 8.56 -83.09 7.00
CA GLU A 301 7.36 -83.94 7.00
C GLU A 301 7.65 -85.35 6.44
N LEU A 302 8.48 -85.45 5.39
CA LEU A 302 8.88 -86.74 4.83
C LEU A 302 9.72 -87.58 5.82
N ASN A 303 10.53 -86.92 6.64
CA ASN A 303 11.33 -87.56 7.69
C ASN A 303 10.47 -87.99 8.90
N GLU A 304 9.45 -87.23 9.27
CA GLU A 304 8.49 -87.63 10.30
C GLU A 304 7.58 -88.79 9.85
N GLY A 305 7.16 -88.81 8.59
CA GLY A 305 6.40 -89.92 8.01
C GLY A 305 7.17 -91.24 8.05
N LYS A 306 8.47 -91.22 7.70
CA LYS A 306 9.35 -92.39 7.80
C LYS A 306 9.54 -92.86 9.24
N ARG A 307 9.64 -91.94 10.21
CA ARG A 307 9.72 -92.27 11.65
C ARG A 307 8.45 -92.93 12.19
N LYS A 308 7.27 -92.49 11.75
CA LYS A 308 5.99 -93.08 12.16
C LYS A 308 5.77 -94.47 11.54
N ALA A 309 6.16 -94.67 10.27
CA ALA A 309 6.07 -95.97 9.60
C ALA A 309 6.99 -97.04 10.21
N ALA A 310 8.17 -96.64 10.72
CA ALA A 310 9.09 -97.56 11.40
C ALA A 310 8.53 -98.08 12.75
N LYS A 311 7.75 -97.26 13.47
CA LYS A 311 7.12 -97.63 14.75
C LYS A 311 5.87 -98.51 14.63
N GLN A 312 5.31 -98.69 13.43
CA GLN A 312 4.16 -99.57 13.19
C GLN A 312 4.55 -100.98 12.73
N ARG A 313 5.86 -101.27 12.59
CA ARG A 313 6.39 -102.57 12.15
C ARG A 313 7.13 -103.34 13.26
N GLU A 314 7.13 -102.83 14.49
CA GLU A 314 7.46 -103.56 15.73
C GLU A 314 6.17 -103.98 16.43
#